data_AF-A0A512J4I6-F1
#
_entry.id   AF-A0A512J4I6-F1
#
_cell.length_a   1.000
_cell.length_b   1.000
_cell.length_c   1.000
_cell.angle_alpha   90.00
_cell.angle_beta   90.00
_cell.angle_gamma   90.00
#
_symmetry.space_group_name_H-M   'P 1'
#
loop_
_entity.id
_entity.type
_entity.pdbx_description
1 polymer ?
#
loop_
_entity_poly.entity_id
_entity_poly.type
_entity_poly.pdbx_seq_one_letter_code
_entity_poly.pdbx_strand_id
1 'polypeptide(L)'
;MLRKPSRAETCVQVLLAILLAGVTWEYLHALGGSSCGLPAADHAQSCYPWGAEGPAADRWEYASKETYLRSTLVMMWVFAAALVAPLITPGMWSGLGAVLVVLVLGLYRAEWLASLF
;
A
#
# COMPACT_ATOMS: atom_id res chain seq x y z
N MET A 1 26.96 8.50 3.38
CA MET A 1 27.06 9.24 2.10
C MET A 1 25.88 8.82 1.25
N LEU A 2 25.05 9.77 0.78
CA LEU A 2 23.86 9.47 -0.02
C LEU A 2 24.27 9.35 -1.49
N ARG A 3 24.01 8.20 -2.14
CA ARG A 3 24.36 7.98 -3.54
C ARG A 3 23.35 8.67 -4.46
N LYS A 4 23.81 9.26 -5.57
CA LYS A 4 22.92 9.75 -6.62
C LYS A 4 22.39 8.57 -7.45
N PRO A 5 21.07 8.35 -7.53
CA PRO A 5 20.51 7.25 -8.29
C PRO A 5 20.69 7.44 -9.79
N SER A 6 20.77 6.33 -10.52
CA SER A 6 20.82 6.30 -11.99
C SER A 6 19.46 6.65 -12.59
N ARG A 7 19.40 6.93 -13.89
CA ARG A 7 18.13 7.22 -14.58
C ARG A 7 17.12 6.08 -14.44
N ALA A 8 17.57 4.83 -14.53
CA ALA A 8 16.71 3.65 -14.37
C ALA A 8 16.16 3.55 -12.95
N GLU A 9 17.00 3.77 -11.94
CA GLU A 9 16.55 3.81 -10.53
C GLU A 9 15.59 4.96 -10.29
N THR A 10 15.81 6.13 -10.88
CA THR A 10 14.90 7.28 -10.80
C THR A 10 13.53 6.94 -11.40
N CYS A 11 13.48 6.27 -12.57
CA CYS A 11 12.20 5.82 -13.14
C CYS A 11 11.44 4.89 -12.19
N VAL A 12 12.14 3.91 -11.58
CA VAL A 12 11.55 3.00 -10.60
C VAL A 12 11.08 3.76 -9.35
N GLN A 13 11.88 4.70 -8.84
CA GLN A 13 11.51 5.53 -7.69
C GLN A 13 10.29 6.41 -7.98
N VAL A 14 10.19 7.00 -9.17
CA VAL A 14 8.99 7.77 -9.57
C VAL A 14 7.76 6.88 -9.59
N LEU A 15 7.85 5.67 -10.16
CA LEU A 15 6.75 4.71 -10.15
C LEU A 15 6.35 4.29 -8.73
N LEU A 16 7.33 4.00 -7.87
CA LEU A 16 7.09 3.67 -6.46
C LEU A 16 6.48 4.84 -5.69
N ALA A 17 6.88 6.08 -5.98
CA ALA A 17 6.30 7.27 -5.36
C ALA A 17 4.84 7.46 -5.78
N ILE A 18 4.50 7.23 -7.05
CA ILE A 18 3.11 7.25 -7.54
C ILE A 18 2.28 6.16 -6.83
N LEU A 19 2.81 4.93 -6.74
CA LEU A 19 2.14 3.83 -6.02
C LEU A 19 1.91 4.16 -4.55
N LEU A 20 2.93 4.68 -3.86
CA LEU A 20 2.82 5.10 -2.46
C LEU A 20 1.77 6.20 -2.28
N ALA A 21 1.73 7.19 -3.18
CA ALA A 21 0.71 8.24 -3.15
C ALA A 21 -0.71 7.67 -3.34
N GLY A 22 -0.89 6.75 -4.30
CA GLY A 22 -2.17 6.07 -4.53
C GLY A 22 -2.62 5.26 -3.31
N VAL A 23 -1.72 4.48 -2.71
CA VAL A 23 -2.02 3.68 -1.50
C VAL A 23 -2.33 4.58 -0.31
N THR A 24 -1.63 5.71 -0.18
CA THR A 24 -1.92 6.72 0.86
C THR A 24 -3.29 7.33 0.68
N TRP A 25 -3.66 7.67 -0.56
CA TRP A 25 -4.98 8.18 -0.89
C TRP A 25 -6.09 7.19 -0.54
N GLU A 26 -5.94 5.92 -0.97
CA GLU A 26 -6.88 4.84 -0.65
C GLU A 26 -7.02 4.62 0.85
N TYR A 27 -5.91 4.62 1.59
CA TYR A 27 -5.93 4.49 3.04
C TYR A 27 -6.71 5.63 3.72
N LEU A 28 -6.50 6.88 3.29
CA LEU A 28 -7.21 8.02 3.86
C LEU A 28 -8.70 7.97 3.53
N HIS A 29 -9.05 7.57 2.30
CA HIS A 29 -10.43 7.36 1.88
C HIS A 29 -11.11 6.26 2.71
N ALA A 30 -10.43 5.12 2.88
CA ALA A 30 -10.87 4.02 3.72
C ALA A 30 -11.01 4.42 5.20
N LEU A 31 -10.05 5.18 5.74
CA LEU A 31 -10.05 5.62 7.13
C LEU A 31 -11.32 6.43 7.45
N GLY A 32 -11.70 7.36 6.57
CA GLY A 32 -12.89 8.19 6.70
C GLY A 32 -14.20 7.49 6.32
N GLY A 33 -14.14 6.39 5.56
CA GLY A 33 -15.31 5.69 5.07
C GLY A 33 -16.08 4.92 6.14
N SER A 34 -17.40 5.11 6.16
CA SER A 34 -18.36 4.27 6.89
C SER A 34 -18.96 3.21 5.96
N SER A 35 -19.54 2.13 6.51
CA SER A 35 -20.07 1.01 5.71
C SER A 35 -21.20 1.46 4.78
N CYS A 36 -21.11 1.16 3.49
CA CYS A 36 -22.15 1.48 2.48
C CYS A 36 -23.50 0.75 2.70
N GLY A 37 -23.62 -0.17 3.66
CA GLY A 37 -24.83 -0.99 3.90
C GLY A 37 -25.84 -0.42 4.90
N LEU A 38 -25.62 0.78 5.46
CA LEU A 38 -26.54 1.40 6.41
C LEU A 38 -27.43 2.44 5.69
N PRO A 39 -28.74 2.51 5.97
CA PRO A 39 -29.66 3.45 5.32
C PRO A 39 -29.31 4.93 5.55
N ALA A 40 -28.44 5.25 6.51
CA ALA A 40 -27.90 6.59 6.74
C ALA A 40 -26.69 6.93 5.83
N ALA A 41 -26.09 5.95 5.16
CA ALA A 41 -24.89 6.10 4.34
C ALA A 41 -25.18 6.41 2.85
N ASP A 42 -26.43 6.22 2.38
CA ASP A 42 -26.87 6.52 1.00
C ASP A 42 -26.78 8.01 0.63
N HIS A 43 -26.55 8.89 1.61
CA HIS A 43 -26.33 10.33 1.41
C HIS A 43 -24.89 10.78 1.68
N ALA A 44 -24.04 9.88 2.18
CA ALA A 44 -22.63 10.16 2.40
C ALA A 44 -21.86 9.82 1.11
N GLN A 45 -21.34 10.84 0.41
CA GLN A 45 -20.49 10.69 -0.78
C GLN A 45 -19.17 9.93 -0.53
N SER A 46 -18.93 9.43 0.69
CA SER A 46 -17.71 8.74 1.12
C SER A 46 -18.03 7.48 1.94
N CYS A 47 -18.80 6.55 1.36
CA CYS A 47 -18.98 5.23 1.94
C CYS A 47 -17.90 4.27 1.41
N TYR A 48 -17.47 3.32 2.24
CA TYR A 48 -16.52 2.27 1.87
C TYR A 48 -17.18 0.91 2.11
N PRO A 49 -16.92 -0.12 1.28
CA PRO A 49 -17.63 -1.39 1.34
C PRO A 49 -17.14 -2.31 2.47
N TRP A 50 -17.13 -1.82 3.71
CA TRP A 50 -16.80 -2.61 4.89
C TRP A 50 -17.83 -3.71 5.13
N GLY A 51 -17.37 -4.96 5.29
CA GLY A 51 -18.24 -6.09 5.63
C GLY A 51 -19.29 -6.43 4.58
N ALA A 52 -19.17 -5.89 3.36
CA ALA A 52 -20.02 -6.22 2.24
C ALA A 52 -19.32 -7.27 1.35
N GLU A 53 -20.04 -8.33 1.00
CA GLU A 53 -19.66 -9.27 -0.04
C GLU A 53 -20.48 -8.97 -1.31
N GLY A 54 -19.88 -9.13 -2.49
CA GLY A 54 -20.58 -9.02 -3.77
C GLY A 54 -20.42 -7.68 -4.50
N PRO A 55 -21.34 -7.32 -5.43
CA PRO A 55 -21.15 -6.22 -6.38
C PRO A 55 -21.05 -4.82 -5.73
N ALA A 56 -21.51 -4.67 -4.49
CA ALA A 56 -21.32 -3.44 -3.71
C ALA A 56 -19.88 -3.26 -3.19
N ALA A 57 -19.06 -4.32 -3.21
CA ALA A 57 -17.67 -4.33 -2.74
C ALA A 57 -16.66 -4.63 -3.86
N ASP A 58 -17.06 -4.50 -5.14
CA ASP A 58 -16.20 -4.81 -6.30
C ASP A 58 -15.51 -6.19 -6.23
N ARG A 59 -16.18 -7.17 -5.61
CA ARG A 59 -15.68 -8.55 -5.39
C ARG A 59 -14.50 -8.66 -4.41
N TRP A 60 -14.27 -7.66 -3.56
CA TRP A 60 -13.29 -7.73 -2.48
C TRP A 60 -13.96 -8.07 -1.14
N GLU A 61 -13.43 -9.08 -0.45
CA GLU A 61 -13.81 -9.42 0.93
C GLU A 61 -13.02 -8.57 1.92
N TYR A 62 -13.59 -7.45 2.36
CA TYR A 62 -13.05 -6.70 3.49
C TYR A 62 -13.54 -7.32 4.80
N ALA A 63 -12.85 -8.37 5.27
CA ALA A 63 -13.20 -9.09 6.50
C ALA A 63 -13.26 -8.18 7.74
N SER A 64 -12.36 -7.19 7.82
CA SER A 64 -12.43 -6.14 8.84
C SER A 64 -11.75 -4.85 8.37
N LYS A 65 -12.33 -3.69 8.73
CA LYS A 65 -11.73 -2.36 8.47
C LYS A 65 -10.34 -2.25 9.10
N GLU A 66 -10.19 -2.77 10.32
CA GLU A 66 -8.94 -2.70 11.07
C GLU A 66 -7.81 -3.50 10.39
N THR A 67 -8.08 -4.73 9.97
CA THR A 67 -7.10 -5.58 9.26
C THR A 67 -6.68 -4.93 7.95
N TYR A 68 -7.63 -4.36 7.19
CA TYR A 68 -7.33 -3.66 5.94
C TYR A 68 -6.45 -2.41 6.16
N LEU A 69 -6.77 -1.58 7.15
CA LEU A 69 -5.96 -0.40 7.45
C LEU A 69 -4.56 -0.80 7.91
N ARG A 70 -4.43 -1.82 8.75
CA ARG A 70 -3.12 -2.34 9.20
C ARG A 70 -2.30 -2.88 8.04
N SER A 71 -2.88 -3.72 7.18
CA SER A 71 -2.17 -4.29 6.02
C SER A 71 -1.73 -3.19 5.04
N THR A 72 -2.60 -2.22 4.79
CA THR A 72 -2.31 -1.06 3.93
C THR A 72 -1.18 -0.21 4.52
N LEU A 73 -1.17 0.00 5.84
CA LEU A 73 -0.10 0.73 6.51
C LEU A 73 1.26 0.02 6.43
N VAL A 74 1.29 -1.32 6.58
CA VAL A 74 2.50 -2.13 6.34
C VAL A 74 2.97 -1.97 4.90
N MET A 75 2.05 -1.99 3.93
CA MET A 75 2.37 -1.81 2.51
C MET A 75 2.99 -0.44 2.21
N MET A 76 2.50 0.64 2.86
CA MET A 76 3.14 1.96 2.76
C MET A 76 4.59 1.94 3.24
N TRP A 77 4.86 1.30 4.39
CA TRP A 77 6.23 1.18 4.91
C TRP A 77 7.14 0.39 3.97
N VAL A 78 6.63 -0.66 3.32
CA VAL A 78 7.36 -1.42 2.30
C VAL A 78 7.72 -0.53 1.11
N PHE A 79 6.79 0.26 0.60
CA PHE A 79 7.07 1.18 -0.51
C PHE A 79 8.05 2.29 -0.11
N ALA A 80 7.92 2.84 1.10
CA ALA A 80 8.87 3.82 1.62
C ALA A 80 10.28 3.23 1.75
N ALA A 81 10.42 1.99 2.25
CA ALA A 81 11.70 1.30 2.32
C ALA A 81 12.29 1.03 0.93
N ALA A 82 11.45 0.61 -0.04
CA ALA A 82 11.86 0.40 -1.42
C ALA A 82 12.33 1.69 -2.09
N LEU A 83 11.69 2.84 -1.82
CA LEU A 83 12.12 4.15 -2.33
C LEU A 83 13.53 4.54 -1.84
N VAL A 84 13.83 4.22 -0.58
CA VAL A 84 15.09 4.58 0.06
C VAL A 84 16.23 3.62 -0.31
N ALA A 85 15.93 2.37 -0.64
CA ALA A 85 16.94 1.32 -0.88
C ALA A 85 18.04 1.72 -1.89
N PRO A 86 17.74 2.28 -3.09
CA PRO A 86 18.76 2.66 -4.06
C PRO A 86 19.72 3.78 -3.59
N LEU A 87 19.35 4.54 -2.57
CA LEU A 87 20.16 5.64 -2.02
C LEU A 87 21.27 5.13 -1.09
N ILE A 88 21.09 3.94 -0.53
CA ILE A 88 21.97 3.35 0.49
C ILE A 88 22.85 2.23 -0.12
N THR A 89 22.37 1.54 -1.15
CA THR A 89 23.10 0.42 -1.75
C THR A 89 24.22 0.85 -2.72
N PRO A 90 25.39 0.17 -2.67
CA PRO A 90 26.48 0.47 -3.59
C PRO A 90 26.26 -0.20 -4.95
N GLY A 91 25.81 0.58 -5.94
CA GLY A 91 25.69 0.12 -7.33
C GLY A 91 24.25 0.08 -7.84
N MET A 92 24.09 0.11 -9.17
CA MET A 92 22.76 0.11 -9.80
C MET A 92 22.03 -1.24 -9.64
N TRP A 93 22.74 -2.33 -9.88
CA TRP A 93 22.17 -3.69 -9.80
C TRP A 93 21.82 -4.09 -8.37
N SER A 94 22.63 -3.68 -7.39
CA SER A 94 22.35 -3.91 -5.98
C SER A 94 21.19 -3.05 -5.47
N GLY A 95 21.03 -1.81 -5.96
CA GLY A 95 19.88 -0.96 -5.66
C GLY A 95 18.58 -1.52 -6.21
N LEU A 96 18.55 -1.92 -7.48
CA LEU A 96 17.38 -2.58 -8.07
C LEU A 96 17.10 -3.94 -7.40
N GLY A 97 18.14 -4.71 -7.07
CA GLY A 97 18.00 -5.96 -6.33
C GLY A 97 17.41 -5.76 -4.95
N ALA A 98 17.85 -4.74 -4.21
CA ALA A 98 17.30 -4.41 -2.90
C ALA A 98 15.83 -3.98 -2.97
N VAL A 99 15.46 -3.16 -3.98
CA VAL A 99 14.05 -2.82 -4.25
C VAL A 99 13.22 -4.09 -4.47
N LEU A 100 13.70 -4.99 -5.33
CA LEU A 100 13.00 -6.25 -5.63
C LEU A 100 12.82 -7.10 -4.36
N VAL A 101 13.87 -7.26 -3.56
CA VAL A 101 13.82 -8.04 -2.31
C VAL A 101 12.84 -7.43 -1.31
N VAL A 102 12.87 -6.10 -1.12
CA VAL A 102 11.94 -5.40 -0.23
C VAL A 102 10.50 -5.58 -0.69
N LEU A 103 10.22 -5.47 -1.98
CA LEU A 103 8.87 -5.63 -2.52
C LEU A 103 8.38 -7.08 -2.40
N VAL A 104 9.20 -8.07 -2.78
CA VAL A 104 8.81 -9.48 -2.71
C VAL A 104 8.56 -9.91 -1.27
N LEU A 105 9.48 -9.60 -0.36
CA LEU A 105 9.31 -9.94 1.06
C LEU A 105 8.17 -9.16 1.71
N GLY A 106 8.03 -7.88 1.38
CA GLY A 106 7.01 -7.01 1.92
C GLY A 106 5.60 -7.40 1.49
N LEU A 107 5.38 -7.68 0.20
CA LEU A 107 4.08 -8.08 -0.33
C LEU A 107 3.68 -9.49 0.13
N TYR A 108 4.62 -10.43 0.14
CA TYR A 108 4.37 -11.80 0.61
C TYR A 108 4.07 -11.87 2.12
N ARG A 109 4.62 -10.94 2.91
CA ARG A 109 4.40 -10.91 4.37
C ARG A 109 3.27 -9.98 4.78
N ALA A 110 2.81 -9.05 3.96
CA ALA A 110 1.77 -8.09 4.34
C ALA A 110 0.45 -8.78 4.74
N GLU A 111 0.06 -9.82 4.01
CA GLU A 111 -1.14 -10.62 4.31
C GLU A 111 -1.01 -11.45 5.61
N TRP A 112 0.18 -11.99 5.88
CA TRP A 112 0.46 -12.79 7.08
C TRP A 112 0.72 -11.94 8.33
N LEU A 113 1.35 -10.76 8.19
CA LEU A 113 1.58 -9.85 9.32
C LEU A 113 0.28 -9.18 9.76
N ALA A 114 -0.63 -8.90 8.82
CA ALA A 114 -1.94 -8.35 9.15
C ALA A 114 -2.85 -9.34 9.90
N SER A 115 -2.61 -10.65 9.80
CA SER A 115 -3.38 -11.67 10.51
C SER A 115 -2.80 -12.06 11.88
N LEU A 116 -1.60 -11.59 12.23
CA LEU A 116 -0.92 -11.90 13.49
C LEU A 116 -1.26 -10.93 14.65
N PHE A 117 -1.93 -9.82 14.37
CA PHE A 117 -2.24 -8.77 15.36
C PHE A 117 -3.69 -8.32 15.29
#